data_AF-A0A419V5G1-F1
#
_entry.id   AF-A0A419V5G1-F1
#
_cell.length_a   1.000
_cell.length_b   1.000
_cell.length_c   1.000
_cell.angle_alpha   90.00
_cell.angle_beta   90.00
_cell.angle_gamma   90.00
#
_symmetry.space_group_name_H-M   'P 1'
#
loop_
_entity.id
_entity.type
_entity.pdbx_description
1 polymer ?
#
loop_
_entity_poly.entity_id
_entity_poly.type
_entity_poly.pdbx_seq_one_letter_code
_entity_poly.pdbx_strand_id
1 'polypeptide(L)'
;MKKSLLRCTTPVVFACVIGFAAIPSTADASERIHGEDRIGTSIEISEYGWSKSDFAILARADHPADALASASLVAKNDAPILLTKSGSLDTRTISELRRLNTKTVYLLGGTQAISSTVEQKLKAEGISVQRISGETRYETAEAVNKTSSYDKKSSALLVSGQVAADALSASGMAAIKERPIYLTRKDSLSVDLPAGIKHVTIFGGTAAVSAAVEQKLRSEGRTVERIQGDDRYETSIAAARSLSASGSKNIYVRGTSVNSEREDYPDAVAAAGLANKLNSPVILSHHSGARSATIDYAQNSPSSSLILGGTAAISDSVMAAYESASNSDTSTPEPPKEQVGGVHTDVIDNVIATGESYIGTPYLFGAASSNTDAFDCSSFTQRAFAENGITLPRTSRQQFLAGTPVERTELKKGDLVFFDTNKDDRINHVSIYIDEKTLLHATVSKGVDYTSFSNYWNNGYVGAVRMTP
;
A
#
# COMPACT_ATOMS: atom_id res chain seq x y z
N MET A 1 41.80 21.28 -82.68
CA MET A 1 41.43 22.44 -81.83
C MET A 1 39.91 22.60 -81.79
N LYS A 2 39.31 22.61 -80.59
CA LYS A 2 37.91 22.96 -80.18
C LYS A 2 37.43 21.90 -79.18
N LYS A 3 37.48 22.21 -77.87
CA LYS A 3 36.52 22.93 -77.02
C LYS A 3 35.45 22.00 -76.42
N SER A 4 35.62 21.79 -75.11
CA SER A 4 34.72 21.31 -74.05
C SER A 4 33.22 21.61 -74.24
N LEU A 5 32.40 20.65 -73.82
CA LEU A 5 31.06 20.87 -73.26
C LEU A 5 30.81 19.88 -72.10
N LEU A 6 30.68 20.43 -70.90
CA LEU A 6 30.20 19.76 -69.68
C LEU A 6 28.73 19.35 -69.84
N ARG A 7 28.36 18.15 -69.37
CA ARG A 7 26.98 17.82 -69.00
C ARG A 7 26.96 17.32 -67.56
N CYS A 8 26.15 18.00 -66.76
CA CYS A 8 25.85 17.74 -65.37
C CYS A 8 24.84 16.59 -65.28
N THR A 9 25.15 15.54 -64.53
CA THR A 9 24.20 14.47 -64.17
C THR A 9 24.24 14.30 -62.66
N THR A 10 23.19 14.72 -61.98
CA THR A 10 22.93 14.48 -60.56
C THR A 10 22.55 13.02 -60.34
N PRO A 11 23.13 12.30 -59.34
CA PRO A 11 22.66 10.96 -59.00
C PRO A 11 21.45 11.05 -58.05
N VAL A 12 20.43 10.25 -58.34
CA VAL A 12 19.30 10.01 -57.42
C VAL A 12 19.74 8.94 -56.43
N VAL A 13 19.75 9.27 -55.14
CA VAL A 13 20.01 8.31 -54.05
C VAL A 13 18.67 7.74 -53.58
N PHE A 14 18.47 6.44 -53.77
CA PHE A 14 17.33 5.71 -53.20
C PHE A 14 17.67 5.32 -51.75
N ALA A 15 17.15 6.06 -50.77
CA ALA A 15 17.24 5.67 -49.36
C ALA A 15 16.12 4.66 -49.05
N CYS A 16 16.50 3.40 -48.80
CA CYS A 16 15.59 2.36 -48.34
C CYS A 16 15.35 2.56 -46.83
N VAL A 17 14.20 3.13 -46.47
CA VAL A 17 13.74 3.26 -45.09
C VAL A 17 13.13 1.92 -44.68
N ILE A 18 13.87 1.11 -43.94
CA ILE A 18 13.33 -0.07 -43.26
C ILE A 18 12.59 0.45 -42.03
N GLY A 19 11.28 0.64 -42.15
CA GLY A 19 10.41 0.96 -41.01
C GLY A 19 10.32 -0.25 -40.09
N PHE A 20 10.96 -0.18 -38.92
CA PHE A 20 10.57 -1.02 -37.79
C PHE A 20 9.21 -0.50 -37.30
N ALA A 21 8.14 -1.20 -37.63
CA ALA A 21 6.88 -1.00 -36.93
C ALA A 21 7.09 -1.40 -35.47
N ALA A 22 7.04 -0.44 -34.56
CA ALA A 22 6.91 -0.73 -33.14
C ALA A 22 5.60 -1.50 -32.95
N ILE A 23 5.70 -2.77 -32.53
CA ILE A 23 4.53 -3.51 -32.08
C ILE A 23 4.12 -2.86 -30.75
N PRO A 24 2.93 -2.27 -30.64
CA PRO A 24 2.48 -1.77 -29.36
C PRO A 24 2.35 -2.97 -28.42
N SER A 25 3.20 -3.00 -27.39
CA SER A 25 3.00 -3.90 -26.26
C SER A 25 1.75 -3.44 -25.55
N THR A 26 0.64 -4.16 -25.73
CA THR A 26 -0.53 -4.01 -24.85
C THR A 26 -0.04 -4.37 -23.46
N ALA A 27 0.12 -3.38 -22.57
CA ALA A 27 0.27 -3.67 -21.16
C ALA A 27 -0.96 -4.49 -20.75
N ASP A 28 -0.75 -5.70 -20.23
CA ASP A 28 -1.85 -6.52 -19.72
C ASP A 28 -2.61 -5.72 -18.66
N ALA A 29 -3.95 -5.73 -18.74
CA ALA A 29 -4.81 -5.06 -17.78
C ALA A 29 -4.50 -5.52 -16.35
N SER A 30 -4.77 -4.66 -15.36
CA SER A 30 -4.61 -5.05 -13.97
C SER A 30 -5.60 -6.15 -13.63
N GLU A 31 -5.16 -7.07 -12.79
CA GLU A 31 -5.95 -8.21 -12.34
C GLU A 31 -6.25 -8.09 -10.86
N ARG A 32 -7.38 -8.63 -10.39
CA ARG A 32 -7.76 -8.65 -8.98
C ARG A 32 -8.11 -10.07 -8.53
N ILE A 33 -7.52 -10.50 -7.41
CA ILE A 33 -7.85 -11.76 -6.74
C ILE A 33 -8.50 -11.43 -5.40
N HIS A 34 -9.75 -11.85 -5.20
CA HIS A 34 -10.46 -11.64 -3.93
C HIS A 34 -11.57 -12.66 -3.71
N GLY A 35 -11.83 -12.99 -2.45
CA GLY A 35 -13.03 -13.73 -2.06
C GLY A 35 -14.07 -12.85 -1.36
N GLU A 36 -15.11 -13.48 -0.83
CA GLU A 36 -16.16 -12.82 -0.02
C GLU A 36 -15.63 -12.24 1.30
N ASP A 37 -14.60 -12.87 1.85
CA ASP A 37 -13.94 -12.48 3.09
C ASP A 37 -12.45 -12.84 3.04
N ARG A 38 -11.71 -12.56 4.11
CA ARG A 38 -10.28 -12.88 4.21
C ARG A 38 -9.94 -14.37 3.99
N ILE A 39 -10.80 -15.28 4.45
CA ILE A 39 -10.59 -16.72 4.23
C ILE A 39 -10.79 -17.03 2.75
N GLY A 40 -11.86 -16.50 2.15
CA GLY A 40 -12.10 -16.57 0.71
C GLY A 40 -10.93 -16.04 -0.10
N THR A 41 -10.42 -14.83 0.19
CA THR A 41 -9.26 -14.26 -0.51
C THR A 41 -8.03 -15.17 -0.44
N SER A 42 -7.75 -15.80 0.71
CA SER A 42 -6.63 -16.75 0.81
C SER A 42 -6.82 -18.00 -0.05
N ILE A 43 -8.06 -18.45 -0.25
CA ILE A 43 -8.40 -19.57 -1.13
C ILE A 43 -8.24 -19.17 -2.59
N GLU A 44 -8.75 -18.01 -3.00
CA GLU A 44 -8.61 -17.51 -4.37
C GLU A 44 -7.13 -17.31 -4.76
N ILE A 45 -6.30 -16.82 -3.84
CA ILE A 45 -4.83 -16.76 -4.02
C ILE A 45 -4.23 -18.15 -4.22
N SER A 46 -4.73 -19.15 -3.48
CA SER A 46 -4.29 -20.54 -3.59
C SER A 46 -4.71 -21.18 -4.92
N GLU A 47 -5.94 -20.95 -5.37
CA GLU A 47 -6.44 -21.42 -6.66
C GLU A 47 -5.66 -20.82 -7.84
N TYR A 48 -5.31 -19.53 -7.74
CA TYR A 48 -4.50 -18.85 -8.73
C TYR A 48 -3.07 -19.42 -8.83
N GLY A 49 -2.42 -19.65 -7.69
CA GLY A 49 -1.00 -20.06 -7.67
C GLY A 49 -0.76 -21.57 -7.76
N TRP A 50 -1.73 -22.42 -7.41
CA TRP A 50 -1.52 -23.85 -7.25
C TRP A 50 -2.72 -24.69 -7.74
N SER A 51 -2.46 -25.59 -8.69
CA SER A 51 -3.37 -26.69 -9.02
C SER A 51 -3.25 -27.87 -8.04
N LYS A 52 -2.09 -28.00 -7.37
CA LYS A 52 -1.78 -29.00 -6.34
C LYS A 52 -0.71 -28.42 -5.40
N SER A 53 -0.77 -28.78 -4.11
CA SER A 53 0.35 -28.63 -3.19
C SER A 53 0.31 -29.72 -2.12
N ASP A 54 1.44 -30.40 -1.88
CA ASP A 54 1.53 -31.38 -0.78
C ASP A 54 1.59 -30.69 0.60
N PHE A 55 1.85 -29.38 0.62
CA PHE A 55 1.99 -28.57 1.83
C PHE A 55 1.05 -27.36 1.82
N ALA A 56 0.52 -26.99 2.99
CA ALA A 56 -0.12 -25.70 3.19
C ALA A 56 0.30 -25.09 4.51
N ILE A 57 0.33 -23.77 4.58
CA ILE A 57 0.58 -23.02 5.81
C ILE A 57 -0.76 -22.47 6.28
N LEU A 58 -1.14 -22.75 7.52
CA LEU A 58 -2.41 -22.30 8.08
C LEU A 58 -2.17 -21.27 9.19
N ALA A 59 -2.72 -20.07 8.99
CA ALA A 59 -2.64 -18.96 9.92
C ALA A 59 -4.04 -18.51 10.38
N ARG A 60 -4.11 -17.84 11.54
CA ARG A 60 -5.37 -17.28 12.03
C ARG A 60 -5.77 -16.06 11.21
N ALA A 61 -7.04 -15.96 10.88
CA ALA A 61 -7.57 -14.94 9.99
C ALA A 61 -7.60 -13.55 10.65
N ASP A 62 -7.87 -13.46 11.95
CA ASP A 62 -8.20 -12.22 12.69
C ASP A 62 -7.00 -11.46 13.30
N HIS A 63 -5.84 -12.12 13.40
CA HIS A 63 -4.57 -11.50 13.82
C HIS A 63 -3.37 -12.36 13.36
N PRO A 64 -3.00 -12.32 12.07
CA PRO A 64 -2.00 -13.22 11.50
C PRO A 64 -0.53 -12.83 11.83
N ALA A 65 -0.25 -12.34 13.04
CA ALA A 65 1.10 -11.90 13.42
C ALA A 65 2.14 -13.02 13.35
N ASP A 66 1.76 -14.24 13.69
CA ASP A 66 2.62 -15.43 13.62
C ASP A 66 2.98 -15.83 12.18
N ALA A 67 2.25 -15.34 11.19
CA ALA A 67 2.47 -15.63 9.78
C ALA A 67 3.43 -14.65 9.08
N LEU A 68 3.81 -13.54 9.73
CA LEU A 68 4.71 -12.54 9.14
C LEU A 68 6.09 -13.13 8.76
N ALA A 69 6.55 -14.17 9.46
CA ALA A 69 7.82 -14.84 9.17
C ALA A 69 7.68 -16.11 8.31
N SER A 70 6.45 -16.44 7.86
CA SER A 70 6.16 -17.70 7.16
C SER A 70 6.79 -17.82 5.76
N ALA A 71 7.35 -16.74 5.23
CA ALA A 71 7.98 -16.69 3.91
C ALA A 71 9.04 -17.79 3.69
N SER A 72 9.78 -18.18 4.74
CA SER A 72 10.77 -19.27 4.64
C SER A 72 10.13 -20.64 4.46
N LEU A 73 8.98 -20.89 5.09
CA LEU A 73 8.20 -22.12 4.89
C LEU A 73 7.53 -22.14 3.52
N VAL A 74 7.04 -20.98 3.05
CA VAL A 74 6.49 -20.81 1.70
C VAL A 74 7.53 -21.22 0.67
N ALA A 75 8.71 -20.58 0.71
CA ALA A 75 9.76 -20.82 -0.28
C ALA A 75 10.26 -22.26 -0.26
N LYS A 76 10.42 -22.84 0.95
CA LYS A 76 10.93 -24.20 1.10
C LYS A 76 9.97 -25.26 0.53
N ASN A 77 8.66 -25.03 0.62
CA ASN A 77 7.65 -26.07 0.34
C ASN A 77 6.77 -25.77 -0.88
N ASP A 78 6.96 -24.63 -1.56
CA ASP A 78 6.08 -24.14 -2.63
C ASP A 78 4.59 -24.23 -2.22
N ALA A 79 4.26 -23.63 -1.08
CA ALA A 79 2.98 -23.82 -0.41
C ALA A 79 2.14 -22.53 -0.33
N PRO A 80 0.81 -22.61 -0.51
CA PRO A 80 -0.07 -21.50 -0.22
C PRO A 80 -0.18 -21.24 1.29
N ILE A 81 -0.52 -19.99 1.64
CA ILE A 81 -0.93 -19.62 2.99
C ILE A 81 -2.46 -19.50 2.98
N LEU A 82 -3.12 -20.36 3.75
CA LEU A 82 -4.56 -20.34 3.96
C LEU A 82 -4.89 -19.75 5.34
N LEU A 83 -6.10 -19.20 5.47
CA LEU A 83 -6.59 -18.64 6.72
C LEU A 83 -7.68 -19.50 7.38
N THR A 84 -7.74 -19.43 8.71
CA THR A 84 -8.76 -20.10 9.53
C THR A 84 -9.20 -19.23 10.70
N LYS A 85 -10.37 -19.50 11.28
CA LYS A 85 -10.79 -18.85 12.53
C LYS A 85 -10.02 -19.47 13.70
N SER A 86 -9.77 -18.70 14.75
CA SER A 86 -8.99 -19.17 15.91
C SER A 86 -9.58 -20.44 16.54
N GLY A 87 -10.91 -20.51 16.68
CA GLY A 87 -11.60 -21.63 17.33
C GLY A 87 -12.13 -22.71 16.39
N SER A 88 -12.20 -22.46 15.08
CA SER A 88 -12.89 -23.34 14.13
C SER A 88 -12.28 -23.31 12.73
N LEU A 89 -12.16 -24.50 12.13
CA LEU A 89 -11.74 -24.65 10.75
C LEU A 89 -12.94 -24.43 9.82
N ASP A 90 -12.82 -23.46 8.93
CA ASP A 90 -13.83 -23.15 7.91
C ASP A 90 -13.90 -24.29 6.88
N THR A 91 -15.10 -24.67 6.48
CA THR A 91 -15.30 -25.76 5.53
C THR A 91 -14.74 -25.42 4.15
N ARG A 92 -14.70 -24.15 3.77
CA ARG A 92 -14.07 -23.70 2.51
C ARG A 92 -12.57 -23.98 2.54
N THR A 93 -11.91 -23.75 3.67
CA THR A 93 -10.48 -24.09 3.85
C THR A 93 -10.25 -25.60 3.76
N ILE A 94 -11.15 -26.43 4.30
CA ILE A 94 -11.07 -27.90 4.17
C ILE A 94 -11.20 -28.32 2.69
N SER A 95 -12.18 -27.77 1.99
CA SER A 95 -12.38 -28.03 0.56
C SER A 95 -11.15 -27.66 -0.25
N GLU A 96 -10.53 -26.52 0.07
CA GLU A 96 -9.31 -26.08 -0.61
C GLU A 96 -8.10 -27.00 -0.32
N LEU A 97 -7.91 -27.41 0.93
CA LEU A 97 -6.88 -28.38 1.29
C LEU A 97 -7.05 -29.72 0.55
N ARG A 98 -8.31 -30.15 0.35
CA ARG A 98 -8.64 -31.35 -0.44
C ARG A 98 -8.37 -31.13 -1.93
N ARG A 99 -8.77 -29.98 -2.50
CA ARG A 99 -8.51 -29.61 -3.91
C ARG A 99 -7.01 -29.66 -4.22
N LEU A 100 -6.20 -29.08 -3.33
CA LEU A 100 -4.74 -29.11 -3.41
C LEU A 100 -4.12 -30.50 -3.22
N ASN A 101 -4.89 -31.47 -2.70
CA ASN A 101 -4.41 -32.77 -2.25
C ASN A 101 -3.33 -32.66 -1.16
N THR A 102 -3.51 -31.73 -0.22
CA THR A 102 -2.55 -31.40 0.84
C THR A 102 -2.28 -32.61 1.74
N LYS A 103 -1.00 -32.84 2.06
CA LYS A 103 -0.53 -33.91 2.95
C LYS A 103 -0.09 -33.40 4.30
N THR A 104 0.55 -32.23 4.33
CA THR A 104 1.06 -31.62 5.55
C THR A 104 0.58 -30.18 5.69
N VAL A 105 0.05 -29.83 6.87
CA VAL A 105 -0.26 -28.46 7.24
C VAL A 105 0.69 -27.98 8.33
N TYR A 106 1.37 -26.86 8.07
CA TYR A 106 2.11 -26.10 9.07
C TYR A 106 1.16 -25.13 9.76
N LEU A 107 0.85 -25.40 11.03
CA LEU A 107 -0.11 -24.61 11.81
C LEU A 107 0.63 -23.54 12.61
N LEU A 108 0.48 -22.27 12.24
CA LEU A 108 1.23 -21.17 12.84
C LEU A 108 0.53 -20.62 14.08
N GLY A 109 1.27 -20.60 15.20
CA GLY A 109 0.82 -20.08 16.48
C GLY A 109 0.38 -21.16 17.48
N GLY A 110 0.42 -20.78 18.76
CA GLY A 110 0.02 -21.65 19.87
C GLY A 110 -1.49 -21.94 19.87
N THR A 111 -1.96 -22.72 20.86
CA THR A 111 -3.38 -23.09 20.98
C THR A 111 -4.31 -21.90 21.26
N GLN A 112 -3.78 -20.80 21.79
CA GLN A 112 -4.49 -19.52 21.95
C GLN A 112 -4.65 -18.77 20.61
N ALA A 113 -3.76 -19.02 19.65
CA ALA A 113 -3.85 -18.45 18.31
C ALA A 113 -4.80 -19.28 17.43
N ILE A 114 -4.55 -20.59 17.38
CA ILE A 114 -5.38 -21.55 16.66
C ILE A 114 -5.61 -22.77 17.56
N SER A 115 -6.86 -23.01 17.93
CA SER A 115 -7.24 -24.02 18.94
C SER A 115 -6.81 -25.44 18.56
N SER A 116 -6.72 -26.30 19.56
CA SER A 116 -6.53 -27.75 19.36
C SER A 116 -7.67 -28.38 18.56
N THR A 117 -8.88 -27.82 18.62
CA THR A 117 -10.03 -28.27 17.81
C THR A 117 -9.77 -28.13 16.31
N VAL A 118 -9.13 -27.04 15.87
CA VAL A 118 -8.75 -26.86 14.46
C VAL A 118 -7.74 -27.93 14.04
N GLU A 119 -6.72 -28.16 14.87
CA GLU A 119 -5.70 -29.19 14.62
C GLU A 119 -6.30 -30.61 14.56
N GLN A 120 -7.22 -30.94 15.45
CA GLN A 120 -7.92 -32.22 15.45
C GLN A 120 -8.76 -32.41 14.18
N LYS A 121 -9.45 -31.36 13.70
CA LYS A 121 -10.20 -31.41 12.45
C LYS A 121 -9.29 -31.67 11.24
N LEU A 122 -8.13 -31.02 11.16
CA LEU A 122 -7.14 -31.29 10.11
C LEU A 122 -6.65 -32.74 10.15
N LYS A 123 -6.34 -33.27 11.34
CA LYS A 123 -5.94 -34.67 11.51
C LYS A 123 -7.03 -35.65 11.09
N ALA A 124 -8.29 -35.33 11.35
CA ALA A 124 -9.44 -36.13 10.92
C ALA A 124 -9.62 -36.16 9.39
N GLU A 125 -9.13 -35.14 8.68
CA GLU A 125 -9.03 -35.12 7.20
C GLU A 125 -7.86 -35.97 6.67
N GLY A 126 -7.13 -36.68 7.53
CA GLY A 126 -5.95 -37.46 7.15
C GLY A 126 -4.71 -36.61 6.85
N ILE A 127 -4.73 -35.33 7.23
CA ILE A 127 -3.63 -34.39 7.02
C ILE A 127 -2.66 -34.47 8.21
N SER A 128 -1.36 -34.59 7.92
CA SER A 128 -0.31 -34.45 8.92
C SER A 128 -0.22 -32.99 9.37
N VAL A 129 -0.23 -32.73 10.68
CA VAL A 129 -0.18 -31.35 11.20
C VAL A 129 1.08 -31.16 12.02
N GLN A 130 1.87 -30.15 11.66
CA GLN A 130 2.99 -29.66 12.44
C GLN A 130 2.68 -28.26 12.94
N ARG A 131 2.46 -28.13 14.24
CA ARG A 131 2.30 -26.82 14.87
C ARG A 131 3.65 -26.16 15.08
N ILE A 132 3.77 -24.90 14.69
CA ILE A 132 4.97 -24.08 14.84
C ILE A 132 4.59 -22.85 15.66
N SER A 133 5.15 -22.74 16.85
CA SER A 133 4.81 -21.68 17.81
C SER A 133 5.95 -21.43 18.78
N GLY A 134 6.04 -20.20 19.28
CA GLY A 134 6.77 -19.84 20.48
C GLY A 134 5.87 -19.09 21.48
N GLU A 135 6.45 -18.70 22.60
CA GLU A 135 5.76 -17.92 23.64
C GLU A 135 5.32 -16.54 23.14
N THR A 136 6.08 -15.96 22.21
CA THR A 136 5.70 -14.72 21.51
C THR A 136 5.92 -14.84 20.00
N ARG A 137 5.44 -13.84 19.26
CA ARG A 137 5.63 -13.75 17.79
C ARG A 137 7.10 -13.82 17.38
N TYR A 138 8.02 -13.36 18.24
CA TYR A 138 9.46 -13.35 17.97
C TYR A 138 10.03 -14.77 17.98
N GLU A 139 9.66 -15.58 18.97
CA GLU A 139 10.05 -16.98 19.08
C GLU A 139 9.29 -17.85 18.07
N THR A 140 8.04 -17.53 17.73
CA THR A 140 7.33 -18.20 16.62
C THR A 140 8.07 -17.99 15.30
N ALA A 141 8.53 -16.77 15.00
CA ALA A 141 9.34 -16.49 13.81
C ALA A 141 10.66 -17.28 13.80
N GLU A 142 11.32 -17.40 14.94
CA GLU A 142 12.52 -18.22 15.07
C GLU A 142 12.22 -19.72 14.82
N ALA A 143 11.13 -20.24 15.38
CA ALA A 143 10.69 -21.63 15.18
C ALA A 143 10.32 -21.92 13.71
N VAL A 144 9.72 -20.95 13.02
CA VAL A 144 9.46 -21.01 11.56
C VAL A 144 10.77 -21.14 10.79
N ASN A 145 11.77 -20.31 11.10
CA ASN A 145 13.08 -20.34 10.42
C ASN A 145 13.86 -21.64 10.69
N LYS A 146 13.77 -22.19 11.90
CA LYS A 146 14.35 -23.50 12.24
C LYS A 146 13.66 -24.63 11.48
N THR A 147 12.33 -24.59 11.40
CA THR A 147 11.54 -25.62 10.70
C THR A 147 11.83 -25.64 9.19
N SER A 148 12.01 -24.47 8.57
CA SER A 148 12.42 -24.38 7.16
C SER A 148 13.92 -24.66 6.93
N SER A 149 14.71 -24.83 8.00
CA SER A 149 16.19 -24.89 7.98
C SER A 149 16.86 -23.63 7.44
N TYR A 150 16.13 -22.51 7.34
CA TYR A 150 16.66 -21.24 6.84
C TYR A 150 17.46 -20.48 7.90
N ASP A 151 17.36 -20.88 9.17
CA ASP A 151 18.25 -20.44 10.26
C ASP A 151 19.75 -20.69 9.97
N LYS A 152 20.05 -21.61 9.03
CA LYS A 152 21.41 -21.92 8.56
C LYS A 152 21.91 -21.03 7.41
N LYS A 153 21.07 -20.14 6.87
CA LYS A 153 21.46 -19.25 5.77
C LYS A 153 22.43 -18.17 6.26
N SER A 154 23.27 -17.67 5.36
CA SER A 154 24.25 -16.61 5.67
C SER A 154 23.66 -15.19 5.65
N SER A 155 22.42 -15.04 5.17
CA SER A 155 21.73 -13.76 5.04
C SER A 155 20.32 -13.85 5.61
N ALA A 156 19.84 -12.80 6.27
CA ALA A 156 18.50 -12.74 6.84
C ALA A 156 17.86 -11.36 6.68
N LEU A 157 16.53 -11.31 6.75
CA LEU A 157 15.79 -10.05 6.85
C LEU A 157 15.42 -9.80 8.32
N LEU A 158 15.54 -8.55 8.76
CA LEU A 158 15.10 -8.12 10.08
C LEU A 158 13.99 -7.07 9.92
N VAL A 159 12.81 -7.35 10.48
CA VAL A 159 11.62 -6.48 10.38
C VAL A 159 11.04 -6.21 11.76
N SER A 160 10.31 -5.11 11.91
CA SER A 160 9.60 -4.84 13.16
C SER A 160 8.49 -5.88 13.39
N GLY A 161 8.44 -6.46 14.59
CA GLY A 161 7.31 -7.28 15.03
C GLY A 161 6.12 -6.45 15.54
N GLN A 162 6.28 -5.12 15.62
CA GLN A 162 5.27 -4.19 16.15
C GLN A 162 4.54 -3.44 15.04
N VAL A 163 5.19 -3.23 13.89
CA VAL A 163 4.63 -2.57 12.70
C VAL A 163 4.68 -3.56 11.54
N ALA A 164 3.53 -4.10 11.15
CA ALA A 164 3.48 -5.25 10.23
C ALA A 164 3.64 -4.86 8.75
N ALA A 165 3.35 -3.61 8.39
CA ALA A 165 3.42 -3.11 7.01
C ALA A 165 4.77 -3.45 6.33
N ASP A 166 5.89 -3.12 6.97
CA ASP A 166 7.22 -3.38 6.40
C ASP A 166 7.49 -4.88 6.27
N ALA A 167 7.02 -5.69 7.21
CA ALA A 167 7.14 -7.15 7.17
C ALA A 167 6.36 -7.76 5.99
N LEU A 168 5.20 -7.20 5.62
CA LEU A 168 4.44 -7.64 4.44
C LEU A 168 5.23 -7.43 3.15
N SER A 169 5.85 -6.25 2.99
CA SER A 169 6.69 -5.98 1.81
C SER A 169 7.97 -6.84 1.79
N ALA A 170 8.53 -7.14 2.97
CA ALA A 170 9.68 -8.04 3.11
C ALA A 170 9.34 -9.50 2.76
N SER A 171 8.08 -9.92 2.91
CA SER A 171 7.67 -11.31 2.74
C SER A 171 7.91 -11.86 1.33
N GLY A 172 7.64 -11.06 0.28
CA GLY A 172 7.93 -11.45 -1.10
C GLY A 172 9.43 -11.60 -1.35
N MET A 173 10.24 -10.64 -0.90
CA MET A 173 11.70 -10.72 -1.00
C MET A 173 12.26 -11.92 -0.23
N ALA A 174 11.78 -12.17 0.99
CA ALA A 174 12.21 -13.28 1.81
C ALA A 174 11.95 -14.62 1.13
N ALA A 175 10.76 -14.80 0.56
CA ALA A 175 10.42 -16.03 -0.12
C ALA A 175 11.28 -16.23 -1.38
N ILE A 176 11.32 -15.23 -2.27
CA ILE A 176 12.04 -15.29 -3.55
C ILE A 176 13.55 -15.45 -3.37
N LYS A 177 14.16 -14.76 -2.39
CA LYS A 177 15.60 -14.85 -2.12
C LYS A 177 15.97 -15.97 -1.15
N GLU A 178 14.98 -16.78 -0.72
CA GLU A 178 15.14 -17.84 0.26
C GLU A 178 15.84 -17.39 1.56
N ARG A 179 15.39 -16.27 2.12
CA ARG A 179 15.96 -15.68 3.35
C ARG A 179 14.98 -15.80 4.52
N PRO A 180 15.45 -16.17 5.72
CA PRO A 180 14.61 -16.13 6.91
C PRO A 180 14.24 -14.70 7.28
N ILE A 181 13.04 -14.53 7.83
CA ILE A 181 12.59 -13.28 8.46
C ILE A 181 12.72 -13.43 9.97
N TYR A 182 13.45 -12.53 10.60
CA TYR A 182 13.46 -12.36 12.05
C TYR A 182 12.66 -11.12 12.42
N LEU A 183 11.83 -11.25 13.45
CA LEU A 183 11.09 -10.13 14.02
C LEU A 183 11.93 -9.48 15.13
N THR A 184 11.82 -8.16 15.27
CA THR A 184 12.44 -7.42 16.38
C THR A 184 11.50 -6.37 16.96
N ARG A 185 11.71 -6.01 18.22
CA ARG A 185 11.17 -4.77 18.77
C ARG A 185 11.98 -3.59 18.23
N LYS A 186 11.39 -2.40 18.31
CA LYS A 186 12.00 -1.15 17.85
C LYS A 186 13.43 -0.96 18.38
N ASP A 187 13.62 -1.11 19.69
CA ASP A 187 14.87 -0.72 20.37
C ASP A 187 15.67 -1.91 20.92
N SER A 188 15.22 -3.14 20.67
CA SER A 188 15.88 -4.33 21.20
C SER A 188 15.68 -5.54 20.30
N LEU A 189 16.79 -6.19 19.94
CA LEU A 189 16.75 -7.49 19.28
C LEU A 189 16.05 -8.50 20.20
N SER A 190 14.94 -9.07 19.73
CA SER A 190 14.07 -9.92 20.57
C SER A 190 14.52 -11.38 20.62
N VAL A 191 15.29 -11.82 19.63
CA VAL A 191 15.92 -13.15 19.56
C VAL A 191 17.32 -13.00 18.99
N ASP A 192 18.29 -13.75 19.51
CA ASP A 192 19.64 -13.71 18.96
C ASP A 192 19.67 -14.33 17.56
N LEU A 193 20.30 -13.63 16.61
CA LEU A 193 20.45 -14.16 15.26
C LEU A 193 21.53 -15.25 15.26
N PRO A 194 21.29 -16.42 14.62
CA PRO A 194 22.31 -17.45 14.44
C PRO A 194 23.67 -16.90 13.99
N ALA A 195 24.75 -17.46 14.52
CA ALA A 195 26.12 -17.03 14.21
C ALA A 195 26.47 -17.18 12.72
N GLY A 196 25.77 -18.05 12.00
CA GLY A 196 25.90 -18.23 10.55
C GLY A 196 25.41 -17.04 9.72
N ILE A 197 24.49 -16.23 10.24
CA ILE A 197 23.94 -15.06 9.53
C ILE A 197 24.98 -13.93 9.55
N LYS A 198 25.64 -13.68 8.43
CA LYS A 198 26.66 -12.63 8.28
C LYS A 198 26.11 -11.35 7.67
N HIS A 199 25.04 -11.44 6.90
CA HIS A 199 24.39 -10.30 6.26
C HIS A 199 22.97 -10.13 6.79
N VAL A 200 22.62 -8.92 7.21
CA VAL A 200 21.27 -8.58 7.69
C VAL A 200 20.74 -7.41 6.88
N THR A 201 19.59 -7.60 6.24
CA THR A 201 18.85 -6.50 5.63
C THR A 201 17.73 -6.08 6.56
N ILE A 202 17.83 -4.89 7.13
CA ILE A 202 16.78 -4.28 7.94
C ILE A 202 15.73 -3.67 7.02
N PHE A 203 14.46 -3.95 7.29
CA PHE A 203 13.33 -3.35 6.61
C PHE A 203 12.64 -2.32 7.50
N GLY A 204 12.39 -1.14 6.94
CA GLY A 204 11.77 -0.03 7.62
C GLY A 204 12.76 0.98 8.18
N GLY A 205 12.27 2.20 8.39
CA GLY A 205 13.04 3.30 8.95
C GLY A 205 13.40 3.11 10.43
N THR A 206 14.14 4.06 10.98
CA THR A 206 14.55 4.07 12.41
C THR A 206 13.36 4.19 13.37
N ALA A 207 12.19 4.62 12.87
CA ALA A 207 10.94 4.57 13.59
C ALA A 207 10.48 3.14 13.90
N ALA A 208 10.72 2.19 12.97
CA ALA A 208 10.31 0.79 13.09
C ALA A 208 11.39 -0.11 13.71
N VAL A 209 12.66 0.08 13.32
CA VAL A 209 13.84 -0.62 13.85
C VAL A 209 14.96 0.40 14.05
N SER A 210 15.28 0.71 15.31
CA SER A 210 16.12 1.86 15.64
C SER A 210 17.58 1.69 15.21
N ALA A 211 18.30 2.81 15.16
CA ALA A 211 19.73 2.82 14.87
C ALA A 211 20.55 2.03 15.91
N ALA A 212 20.07 1.92 17.15
CA ALA A 212 20.73 1.14 18.20
C ALA A 212 20.74 -0.37 17.88
N VAL A 213 19.62 -0.90 17.34
CA VAL A 213 19.54 -2.30 16.90
C VAL A 213 20.52 -2.55 15.74
N GLU A 214 20.56 -1.63 14.76
CA GLU A 214 21.52 -1.71 13.66
C GLU A 214 22.98 -1.68 14.14
N GLN A 215 23.32 -0.77 15.06
CA GLN A 215 24.66 -0.69 15.64
C GLN A 215 25.05 -1.96 16.40
N LYS A 216 24.12 -2.56 17.15
CA LYS A 216 24.35 -3.86 17.82
C LYS A 216 24.68 -4.96 16.81
N LEU A 217 23.94 -5.05 15.70
CA LEU A 217 24.24 -6.06 14.67
C LEU A 217 25.62 -5.84 14.03
N ARG A 218 26.02 -4.59 13.79
CA ARG A 218 27.35 -4.26 13.26
C ARG A 218 28.46 -4.59 14.25
N SER A 219 28.27 -4.33 15.55
CA SER A 219 29.27 -4.66 16.58
C SER A 219 29.44 -6.16 16.79
N GLU A 220 28.43 -6.97 16.46
CA GLU A 220 28.52 -8.44 16.35
C GLU A 220 29.25 -8.92 15.09
N GLY A 221 29.81 -8.01 14.27
CA GLY A 221 30.58 -8.33 13.08
C GLY A 221 29.71 -8.68 11.85
N ARG A 222 28.44 -8.25 11.83
CA ARG A 222 27.54 -8.48 10.70
C ARG A 222 27.57 -7.29 9.74
N THR A 223 27.44 -7.58 8.45
CA THR A 223 27.16 -6.55 7.44
C THR A 223 25.67 -6.22 7.48
N VAL A 224 25.34 -4.93 7.59
CA VAL A 224 23.95 -4.49 7.67
C VAL A 224 23.62 -3.53 6.53
N GLU A 225 22.52 -3.83 5.83
CA GLU A 225 21.86 -2.98 4.84
C GLU A 225 20.50 -2.56 5.41
N ARG A 226 20.00 -1.38 5.04
CA ARG A 226 18.66 -0.94 5.39
C ARG A 226 17.87 -0.56 4.14
N ILE A 227 16.70 -1.17 3.97
CA ILE A 227 15.70 -0.80 2.98
C ILE A 227 14.62 0.02 3.72
N GLN A 228 14.48 1.27 3.33
CA GLN A 228 13.53 2.23 3.90
C GLN A 228 13.10 3.23 2.84
N GLY A 229 11.92 3.80 3.02
CA GLY A 229 11.45 5.01 2.36
C GLY A 229 10.84 5.96 3.40
N ASP A 230 10.29 7.08 2.93
CA ASP A 230 9.70 8.09 3.83
C ASP A 230 8.45 7.57 4.54
N ASP A 231 7.78 6.60 3.92
CA ASP A 231 6.69 5.85 4.53
C ASP A 231 6.71 4.35 4.16
N ARG A 232 5.65 3.63 4.55
CA ARG A 232 5.50 2.20 4.28
C ARG A 232 5.36 1.87 2.79
N TYR A 233 4.76 2.76 2.00
CA TYR A 233 4.56 2.56 0.56
C TYR A 233 5.89 2.71 -0.15
N GLU A 234 6.66 3.75 0.16
CA GLU A 234 8.00 3.93 -0.38
C GLU A 234 8.98 2.86 0.08
N THR A 235 8.89 2.40 1.34
CA THR A 235 9.66 1.25 1.82
C THR A 235 9.37 -0.01 0.98
N SER A 236 8.10 -0.25 0.65
CA SER A 236 7.72 -1.39 -0.20
C SER A 236 8.22 -1.27 -1.64
N ILE A 237 8.26 -0.05 -2.18
CA ILE A 237 8.82 0.23 -3.52
C ILE A 237 10.34 0.05 -3.52
N ALA A 238 11.02 0.54 -2.48
CA ALA A 238 12.46 0.33 -2.31
C ALA A 238 12.80 -1.16 -2.22
N ALA A 239 11.99 -1.94 -1.51
CA ALA A 239 12.10 -3.39 -1.45
C ALA A 239 11.89 -4.06 -2.83
N ALA A 240 10.86 -3.64 -3.57
CA ALA A 240 10.57 -4.15 -4.90
C ALA A 240 11.72 -3.90 -5.89
N ARG A 241 12.31 -2.68 -5.86
CA ARG A 241 13.48 -2.32 -6.67
C ARG A 241 14.72 -3.16 -6.29
N SER A 242 14.97 -3.33 -5.00
CA SER A 242 16.11 -4.14 -4.49
C SER A 242 15.98 -5.63 -4.83
N LEU A 243 14.75 -6.16 -4.88
CA LEU A 243 14.49 -7.55 -5.25
C LEU A 243 14.94 -7.87 -6.67
N SER A 244 14.81 -6.90 -7.60
CA SER A 244 15.04 -7.09 -9.05
C SER A 244 14.30 -8.34 -9.56
N ALA A 245 13.03 -8.46 -9.17
CA ALA A 245 12.14 -9.52 -9.59
C ALA A 245 11.99 -9.53 -11.11
N SER A 246 11.91 -10.72 -11.70
CA SER A 246 11.70 -10.90 -13.15
C SER A 246 10.26 -11.29 -13.50
N GLY A 247 9.36 -11.34 -12.52
CA GLY A 247 7.96 -11.70 -12.71
C GLY A 247 7.21 -10.67 -13.55
N SER A 248 6.25 -11.14 -14.34
CA SER A 248 5.39 -10.30 -15.20
C SER A 248 4.32 -9.53 -14.42
N LYS A 249 4.19 -9.79 -13.12
CA LYS A 249 3.23 -9.15 -12.21
C LYS A 249 3.93 -8.39 -11.08
N ASN A 250 3.35 -7.29 -10.63
CA ASN A 250 3.60 -6.68 -9.33
C ASN A 250 2.39 -6.92 -8.43
N ILE A 251 2.61 -7.48 -7.23
CA ILE A 251 1.51 -7.82 -6.32
C ILE A 251 1.25 -6.63 -5.40
N TYR A 252 0.06 -6.05 -5.48
CA TYR A 252 -0.37 -4.95 -4.62
C TYR A 252 -1.29 -5.45 -3.52
N VAL A 253 -0.95 -5.11 -2.29
CA VAL A 253 -1.72 -5.48 -1.09
C VAL A 253 -2.03 -4.24 -0.26
N ARG A 254 -3.13 -4.28 0.50
CA ARG A 254 -3.49 -3.16 1.39
C ARG A 254 -2.37 -2.89 2.40
N GLY A 255 -1.89 -1.65 2.40
CA GLY A 255 -0.83 -1.15 3.28
C GLY A 255 -1.33 -0.49 4.56
N THR A 256 -2.64 -0.35 4.78
CA THR A 256 -3.23 0.17 6.02
C THR A 256 -3.92 -0.92 6.82
N SER A 257 -3.77 -0.89 8.15
CA SER A 257 -4.49 -1.82 9.03
C SER A 257 -6.01 -1.68 8.82
N VAL A 258 -6.72 -2.81 8.86
CA VAL A 258 -8.19 -2.82 8.89
C VAL A 258 -8.75 -2.60 10.31
N ASN A 259 -7.87 -2.54 11.31
CA ASN A 259 -8.23 -2.34 12.71
C ASN A 259 -7.47 -1.13 13.30
N SER A 260 -8.15 -0.30 14.09
CA SER A 260 -7.60 0.93 14.67
C SER A 260 -6.73 0.71 15.92
N GLU A 261 -6.87 -0.43 16.59
CA GLU A 261 -6.21 -0.75 17.85
C GLU A 261 -4.97 -1.63 17.66
N ARG A 262 -4.94 -2.40 16.56
CA ARG A 262 -3.84 -3.32 16.24
C ARG A 262 -3.61 -3.42 14.73
N GLU A 263 -2.40 -3.80 14.37
CA GLU A 263 -2.04 -4.16 13.00
C GLU A 263 -2.80 -5.44 12.57
N ASP A 264 -3.66 -5.35 11.54
CA ASP A 264 -4.43 -6.44 10.92
C ASP A 264 -4.44 -6.29 9.39
N TYR A 265 -3.84 -7.25 8.68
CA TYR A 265 -3.62 -7.24 7.22
C TYR A 265 -3.87 -8.63 6.61
N PRO A 266 -5.11 -9.12 6.69
CA PRO A 266 -5.39 -10.52 6.44
C PRO A 266 -5.08 -10.95 5.00
N ASP A 267 -5.46 -10.14 4.01
CA ASP A 267 -5.25 -10.45 2.59
C ASP A 267 -3.76 -10.38 2.20
N ALA A 268 -3.01 -9.49 2.85
CA ALA A 268 -1.60 -9.26 2.53
C ALA A 268 -0.69 -10.40 3.01
N VAL A 269 -1.06 -11.11 4.08
CA VAL A 269 -0.24 -12.22 4.59
C VAL A 269 -0.20 -13.38 3.60
N ALA A 270 -1.29 -13.64 2.87
CA ALA A 270 -1.34 -14.69 1.86
C ALA A 270 -0.47 -14.38 0.62
N ALA A 271 -0.10 -13.11 0.42
CA ALA A 271 0.65 -12.65 -0.75
C ALA A 271 2.05 -13.26 -0.85
N ALA A 272 2.69 -13.61 0.27
CA ALA A 272 4.05 -14.16 0.28
C ALA A 272 4.16 -15.45 -0.55
N GLY A 273 3.13 -16.31 -0.49
CA GLY A 273 2.98 -17.50 -1.31
C GLY A 273 3.07 -17.17 -2.79
N LEU A 274 2.18 -16.27 -3.22
CA LEU A 274 2.02 -15.94 -4.62
C LEU A 274 3.21 -15.15 -5.16
N ALA A 275 3.81 -14.28 -4.34
CA ALA A 275 5.05 -13.58 -4.65
C ALA A 275 6.17 -14.55 -5.02
N ASN A 276 6.37 -15.61 -4.23
CA ASN A 276 7.31 -16.67 -4.54
C ASN A 276 6.98 -17.36 -5.87
N LYS A 277 5.69 -17.70 -6.07
CA LYS A 277 5.23 -18.43 -7.26
C LYS A 277 5.44 -17.67 -8.56
N LEU A 278 5.17 -16.37 -8.54
CA LEU A 278 5.25 -15.51 -9.72
C LEU A 278 6.61 -14.82 -9.88
N ASN A 279 7.52 -15.00 -8.92
CA ASN A 279 8.75 -14.23 -8.79
C ASN A 279 8.48 -12.71 -8.83
N SER A 280 7.50 -12.27 -8.03
CA SER A 280 6.92 -10.92 -8.06
C SER A 280 7.08 -10.20 -6.72
N PRO A 281 7.34 -8.88 -6.72
CA PRO A 281 7.40 -8.11 -5.47
C PRO A 281 6.02 -7.96 -4.83
N VAL A 282 6.00 -7.81 -3.51
CA VAL A 282 4.82 -7.38 -2.74
C VAL A 282 4.95 -5.89 -2.45
N ILE A 283 4.00 -5.11 -2.94
CA ILE A 283 3.97 -3.66 -2.88
C ILE A 283 2.76 -3.23 -2.07
N LEU A 284 2.96 -2.29 -1.15
CA LEU A 284 1.86 -1.76 -0.36
C LEU A 284 1.09 -0.71 -1.17
N SER A 285 -0.22 -0.76 -1.05
CA SER A 285 -1.16 0.18 -1.67
C SER A 285 -2.10 0.75 -0.61
N HIS A 286 -2.45 2.03 -0.71
CA HIS A 286 -3.47 2.62 0.16
C HIS A 286 -4.87 2.18 -0.31
N HIS A 287 -5.79 1.93 0.63
CA HIS A 287 -7.08 1.33 0.31
C HIS A 287 -7.99 2.18 -0.59
N SER A 288 -7.89 3.51 -0.56
CA SER A 288 -8.78 4.40 -1.33
C SER A 288 -8.10 5.68 -1.85
N GLY A 289 -6.78 5.76 -1.79
CA GLY A 289 -6.01 6.99 -2.02
C GLY A 289 -4.61 6.65 -2.48
N ALA A 290 -4.51 6.19 -3.72
CA ALA A 290 -3.27 5.72 -4.32
C ALA A 290 -2.18 6.79 -4.14
N ARG A 291 -1.04 6.40 -3.54
CA ARG A 291 0.08 7.32 -3.34
C ARG A 291 0.77 7.55 -4.68
N SER A 292 1.20 8.79 -4.94
CA SER A 292 1.91 9.16 -6.17
C SER A 292 3.08 8.22 -6.45
N ALA A 293 3.93 7.98 -5.45
CA ALA A 293 5.06 7.06 -5.60
C ALA A 293 4.64 5.63 -6.02
N THR A 294 3.50 5.13 -5.53
CA THR A 294 2.98 3.81 -5.91
C THR A 294 2.35 3.81 -7.30
N ILE A 295 1.66 4.90 -7.68
CA ILE A 295 1.14 5.10 -9.04
C ILE A 295 2.30 5.15 -10.02
N ASP A 296 3.29 6.01 -9.77
CA ASP A 296 4.47 6.17 -10.61
C ASP A 296 5.21 4.84 -10.77
N TYR A 297 5.37 4.08 -9.69
CA TYR A 297 5.98 2.76 -9.75
C TYR A 297 5.16 1.80 -10.64
N ALA A 298 3.83 1.76 -10.47
CA ALA A 298 2.96 0.87 -11.23
C ALA A 298 2.98 1.19 -12.73
N GLN A 299 2.85 2.47 -13.06
CA GLN A 299 2.78 3.00 -14.42
C GLN A 299 4.09 2.89 -15.19
N ASN A 300 5.24 3.00 -14.51
CA ASN A 300 6.56 2.88 -15.13
C ASN A 300 7.12 1.45 -15.06
N SER A 301 6.35 0.50 -14.54
CA SER A 301 6.77 -0.89 -14.45
C SER A 301 6.40 -1.65 -15.72
N PRO A 302 7.32 -2.47 -16.29
CA PRO A 302 6.98 -3.38 -17.39
C PRO A 302 6.05 -4.53 -16.95
N SER A 303 5.94 -4.76 -15.64
CA SER A 303 5.08 -5.78 -15.04
C SER A 303 3.70 -5.20 -14.71
N SER A 304 2.65 -5.88 -15.18
CA SER A 304 1.25 -5.55 -14.91
C SER A 304 0.89 -5.69 -13.42
N SER A 305 -0.16 -4.98 -12.98
CA SER A 305 -0.56 -4.97 -11.57
C SER A 305 -1.49 -6.13 -11.22
N LEU A 306 -1.21 -6.82 -10.12
CA LEU A 306 -2.06 -7.86 -9.53
C LEU A 306 -2.49 -7.42 -8.12
N ILE A 307 -3.75 -7.08 -7.97
CA ILE A 307 -4.34 -6.60 -6.73
C ILE A 307 -4.85 -7.78 -5.90
N LEU A 308 -4.48 -7.86 -4.62
CA LEU A 308 -5.02 -8.85 -3.69
C LEU A 308 -6.00 -8.20 -2.70
N GLY A 309 -7.18 -8.80 -2.59
CA GLY A 309 -8.28 -8.33 -1.75
C GLY A 309 -9.34 -7.56 -2.53
N GLY A 310 -10.54 -7.51 -1.96
CA GLY A 310 -11.70 -6.86 -2.55
C GLY A 310 -11.58 -5.34 -2.58
N THR A 311 -12.63 -4.66 -3.03
CA THR A 311 -12.67 -3.19 -3.16
C THR A 311 -12.53 -2.45 -1.83
N ALA A 312 -12.91 -3.09 -0.72
CA ALA A 312 -12.65 -2.57 0.63
C ALA A 312 -11.17 -2.66 1.03
N ALA A 313 -10.40 -3.58 0.42
CA ALA A 313 -8.96 -3.68 0.65
C ALA A 313 -8.20 -2.64 -0.19
N ILE A 314 -8.47 -2.60 -1.50
CA ILE A 314 -7.94 -1.63 -2.46
C ILE A 314 -9.08 -1.29 -3.42
N SER A 315 -9.53 -0.04 -3.45
CA SER A 315 -10.67 0.41 -4.25
C SER A 315 -10.39 0.31 -5.75
N ASP A 316 -11.45 0.29 -6.55
CA ASP A 316 -11.33 0.27 -8.01
C ASP A 316 -10.71 1.57 -8.53
N SER A 317 -10.91 2.70 -7.85
CA SER A 317 -10.22 3.96 -8.19
C SER A 317 -8.70 3.87 -8.03
N VAL A 318 -8.21 3.13 -7.01
CA VAL A 318 -6.78 2.90 -6.83
C VAL A 318 -6.23 1.95 -7.89
N MET A 319 -6.98 0.89 -8.21
CA MET A 319 -6.61 -0.05 -9.29
C MET A 319 -6.55 0.66 -10.65
N ALA A 320 -7.54 1.48 -10.98
CA ALA A 320 -7.56 2.27 -12.21
C ALA A 320 -6.37 3.24 -12.31
N ALA A 321 -5.93 3.81 -11.19
CA ALA A 321 -4.76 4.69 -11.16
C ALA A 321 -3.46 3.95 -11.53
N TYR A 322 -3.38 2.63 -11.34
CA TYR A 322 -2.19 1.83 -11.70
C TYR A 322 -2.13 1.47 -13.18
N GLU A 323 -3.25 1.54 -13.91
CA GLU A 323 -3.32 1.17 -15.34
C GLU A 323 -2.97 2.32 -16.28
N SER A 324 -3.04 3.57 -15.79
CA SER A 324 -2.92 4.76 -16.62
C SER A 324 -1.48 5.13 -16.99
N ALA A 325 -0.74 4.22 -17.65
CA ALA A 325 0.41 4.61 -18.47
C ALA A 325 0.71 3.62 -19.61
N SER A 326 0.12 3.87 -20.78
CA SER A 326 0.68 3.47 -22.06
C SER A 326 0.30 4.52 -23.11
N ASN A 327 1.10 5.58 -23.21
CA ASN A 327 1.39 6.35 -24.44
C ASN A 327 2.28 7.56 -24.10
N SER A 328 3.57 7.31 -23.88
CA SER A 328 4.61 8.32 -24.08
C SER A 328 5.30 8.04 -25.41
N ASP A 329 4.62 8.31 -26.51
CA ASP A 329 5.28 8.57 -27.79
C ASP A 329 5.08 10.05 -28.13
N THR A 330 6.16 10.80 -28.02
CA THR A 330 6.26 12.21 -28.38
C THR A 330 6.23 12.34 -29.91
N SER A 331 5.02 12.45 -30.47
CA SER A 331 4.80 13.29 -31.64
C SER A 331 3.60 14.18 -31.35
N THR A 332 3.85 15.48 -31.30
CA THR A 332 2.86 16.52 -31.13
C THR A 332 2.05 16.67 -32.41
N PRO A 333 0.72 16.45 -32.42
CA PRO A 333 -0.15 17.33 -33.16
C PRO A 333 -0.36 18.60 -32.33
N GLU A 334 -0.24 19.74 -32.99
CA GLU A 334 -0.60 21.05 -32.45
C GLU A 334 -1.95 20.98 -31.71
N PRO A 335 -2.06 21.51 -30.49
CA PRO A 335 -3.29 21.39 -29.71
C PRO A 335 -4.42 22.13 -30.44
N PRO A 336 -5.62 21.53 -30.56
CA PRO A 336 -6.80 22.29 -30.89
C PRO A 336 -6.94 23.42 -29.87
N LYS A 337 -6.97 24.65 -30.35
CA LYS A 337 -7.31 25.80 -29.51
C LYS A 337 -8.76 25.64 -29.06
N GLU A 338 -9.04 25.09 -27.87
CA GLU A 338 -10.36 25.25 -27.23
C GLU A 338 -10.41 24.88 -25.72
N GLN A 339 -10.63 25.92 -24.90
CA GLN A 339 -11.61 26.03 -23.79
C GLN A 339 -11.71 24.93 -22.70
N VAL A 340 -10.85 24.97 -21.66
CA VAL A 340 -11.07 24.25 -20.38
C VAL A 340 -10.94 25.20 -19.16
N GLY A 341 -11.36 26.46 -19.31
CA GLY A 341 -11.36 27.46 -18.24
C GLY A 341 -12.69 27.61 -17.48
N GLY A 342 -13.80 27.09 -18.02
CA GLY A 342 -15.16 27.30 -17.47
C GLY A 342 -15.55 26.31 -16.38
N VAL A 343 -15.64 25.02 -16.70
CA VAL A 343 -16.36 24.02 -15.87
C VAL A 343 -15.74 23.79 -14.48
N HIS A 344 -14.41 23.78 -14.34
CA HIS A 344 -13.76 23.58 -13.03
C HIS A 344 -13.85 24.84 -12.15
N THR A 345 -13.81 26.03 -12.76
CA THR A 345 -13.99 27.30 -12.05
C THR A 345 -15.44 27.40 -11.55
N ASP A 346 -16.40 27.00 -12.39
CA ASP A 346 -17.83 26.99 -12.06
C ASP A 346 -18.14 26.10 -10.84
N VAL A 347 -17.55 24.91 -10.73
CA VAL A 347 -17.78 24.01 -9.58
C VAL A 347 -17.21 24.59 -8.28
N ILE A 348 -16.02 25.18 -8.31
CA ILE A 348 -15.40 25.76 -7.11
C ILE A 348 -16.13 27.04 -6.67
N ASP A 349 -16.56 27.87 -7.61
CA ASP A 349 -17.38 29.03 -7.29
C ASP A 349 -18.73 28.60 -6.69
N ASN A 350 -19.33 27.50 -7.18
CA ASN A 350 -20.55 26.94 -6.58
C ASN A 350 -20.31 26.38 -5.18
N VAL A 351 -19.17 25.71 -4.92
CA VAL A 351 -18.79 25.26 -3.55
C VAL A 351 -18.71 26.43 -2.59
N ILE A 352 -18.13 27.55 -3.02
CA ILE A 352 -17.99 28.75 -2.20
C ILE A 352 -19.34 29.42 -2.00
N ALA A 353 -20.18 29.54 -3.05
CA ALA A 353 -21.54 30.05 -2.93
C ALA A 353 -22.40 29.19 -1.98
N THR A 354 -22.25 27.86 -2.04
CA THR A 354 -22.89 26.96 -1.05
C THR A 354 -22.36 27.24 0.35
N GLY A 355 -21.05 27.37 0.53
CA GLY A 355 -20.47 27.72 1.83
C GLY A 355 -20.97 29.06 2.38
N GLU A 356 -21.12 30.06 1.50
CA GLU A 356 -21.67 31.39 1.81
C GLU A 356 -23.12 31.32 2.28
N SER A 357 -23.93 30.40 1.72
CA SER A 357 -25.33 30.21 2.13
C SER A 357 -25.49 29.74 3.58
N TYR A 358 -24.43 29.17 4.16
CA TYR A 358 -24.39 28.75 5.56
C TYR A 358 -23.77 29.78 6.51
N ILE A 359 -23.42 31.00 6.04
CA ILE A 359 -22.86 32.05 6.91
C ILE A 359 -23.82 32.35 8.08
N GLY A 360 -23.26 32.39 9.29
CA GLY A 360 -24.01 32.57 10.54
C GLY A 360 -24.46 31.28 11.21
N THR A 361 -24.35 30.12 10.54
CA THR A 361 -24.64 28.82 11.18
C THR A 361 -23.67 28.57 12.36
N PRO A 362 -24.17 28.30 13.59
CA PRO A 362 -23.34 28.10 14.77
C PRO A 362 -22.36 26.93 14.68
N TYR A 363 -21.28 27.00 15.45
CA TYR A 363 -20.30 25.91 15.55
C TYR A 363 -20.72 24.87 16.59
N LEU A 364 -20.63 23.58 16.23
CA LEU A 364 -20.82 22.44 17.11
C LEU A 364 -19.79 21.34 16.80
N PHE A 365 -18.87 21.09 17.73
CA PHE A 365 -17.85 20.05 17.57
C PHE A 365 -18.49 18.67 17.37
N GLY A 366 -18.09 17.97 16.31
CA GLY A 366 -18.60 16.63 16.01
C GLY A 366 -19.94 16.62 15.26
N ALA A 367 -20.50 17.77 14.88
CA ALA A 367 -21.77 17.82 14.14
C ALA A 367 -21.74 16.99 12.86
N ALA A 368 -22.73 16.11 12.65
CA ALA A 368 -22.86 15.33 11.42
C ALA A 368 -23.07 16.25 10.20
N SER A 369 -22.57 15.88 9.03
CA SER A 369 -22.75 16.67 7.79
C SER A 369 -24.18 16.72 7.28
N SER A 370 -25.05 15.83 7.76
CA SER A 370 -26.49 15.90 7.55
C SER A 370 -27.18 17.00 8.37
N ASN A 371 -26.52 17.53 9.40
CA ASN A 371 -27.02 18.65 10.21
C ASN A 371 -26.67 19.99 9.54
N THR A 372 -27.67 20.85 9.34
CA THR A 372 -27.50 22.21 8.80
C THR A 372 -27.72 23.32 9.84
N ASP A 373 -28.19 22.95 11.05
CA ASP A 373 -28.43 23.90 12.15
C ASP A 373 -27.15 24.24 12.91
N ALA A 374 -26.10 23.41 12.78
CA ALA A 374 -24.77 23.66 13.33
C ALA A 374 -23.70 22.82 12.62
N PHE A 375 -22.47 23.33 12.52
CA PHE A 375 -21.33 22.64 11.88
C PHE A 375 -20.08 22.57 12.76
N ASP A 376 -19.25 21.54 12.58
CA ASP A 376 -17.81 21.63 12.87
C ASP A 376 -17.04 21.99 11.60
N CYS A 377 -15.75 22.30 11.74
CA CYS A 377 -14.93 22.74 10.61
C CYS A 377 -14.94 21.75 9.44
N SER A 378 -14.93 20.44 9.74
CA SER A 378 -14.90 19.38 8.74
C SER A 378 -16.27 18.98 8.22
N SER A 379 -17.34 19.05 9.02
CA SER A 379 -18.68 18.81 8.51
C SER A 379 -19.20 19.96 7.65
N PHE A 380 -18.76 21.20 7.91
CA PHE A 380 -18.99 22.34 7.03
C PHE A 380 -18.38 22.14 5.64
N THR A 381 -17.08 21.87 5.56
CA THR A 381 -16.41 21.61 4.28
C THR A 381 -16.97 20.37 3.60
N GLN A 382 -17.26 19.30 4.36
CA GLN A 382 -17.91 18.10 3.82
C GLN A 382 -19.26 18.43 3.18
N ARG A 383 -20.05 19.31 3.80
CA ARG A 383 -21.36 19.72 3.28
C ARG A 383 -21.24 20.60 2.03
N ALA A 384 -20.41 21.64 2.09
CA ALA A 384 -20.25 22.59 0.99
C ALA A 384 -19.75 21.90 -0.31
N PHE A 385 -18.85 20.93 -0.17
CA PHE A 385 -18.35 20.16 -1.29
C PHE A 385 -19.35 19.08 -1.76
N ALA A 386 -20.04 18.39 -0.84
CA ALA A 386 -20.97 17.32 -1.21
C ALA A 386 -22.20 17.81 -1.99
N GLU A 387 -22.73 19.00 -1.67
CA GLU A 387 -23.84 19.60 -2.44
C GLU A 387 -23.45 20.00 -3.87
N ASN A 388 -22.15 20.03 -4.14
CA ASN A 388 -21.58 20.31 -5.46
C ASN A 388 -20.92 19.07 -6.08
N GLY A 389 -21.31 17.88 -5.62
CA GLY A 389 -20.89 16.60 -6.19
C GLY A 389 -19.54 16.07 -5.71
N ILE A 390 -18.86 16.77 -4.78
CA ILE A 390 -17.53 16.39 -4.30
C ILE A 390 -17.63 15.79 -2.90
N THR A 391 -17.40 14.47 -2.79
CA THR A 391 -17.53 13.77 -1.50
C THR A 391 -16.26 13.87 -0.68
N LEU A 392 -16.34 14.52 0.47
CA LEU A 392 -15.23 14.58 1.42
C LEU A 392 -15.39 13.58 2.57
N PRO A 393 -14.30 13.06 3.16
CA PRO A 393 -14.36 12.31 4.41
C PRO A 393 -14.80 13.17 5.61
N ARG A 394 -15.20 12.51 6.70
CA ARG A 394 -15.86 13.17 7.83
C ARG A 394 -14.98 14.13 8.61
N THR A 395 -13.72 13.80 8.84
CA THR A 395 -12.84 14.58 9.74
C THR A 395 -11.82 15.42 8.98
N SER A 396 -11.39 16.55 9.54
CA SER A 396 -10.35 17.42 8.94
C SER A 396 -9.06 16.66 8.63
N ARG A 397 -8.64 15.73 9.50
CA ARG A 397 -7.50 14.83 9.23
C ARG A 397 -7.71 13.94 8.01
N GLN A 398 -8.90 13.37 7.86
CA GLN A 398 -9.20 12.54 6.70
C GLN A 398 -9.34 13.37 5.42
N GLN A 399 -9.89 14.58 5.51
CA GLN A 399 -9.99 15.51 4.38
C GLN A 399 -8.63 15.99 3.90
N PHE A 400 -7.69 16.23 4.82
CA PHE A 400 -6.29 16.55 4.49
C PHE A 400 -5.61 15.44 3.68
N LEU A 401 -6.06 14.19 3.87
CA LEU A 401 -5.53 13.03 3.17
C LEU A 401 -6.31 12.69 1.89
N ALA A 402 -7.39 13.42 1.58
CA ALA A 402 -8.32 13.08 0.50
C ALA A 402 -8.13 13.91 -0.78
N GLY A 403 -7.54 15.09 -0.71
CA GLY A 403 -7.27 15.93 -1.88
C GLY A 403 -5.82 15.85 -2.36
N THR A 404 -5.53 16.52 -3.48
CA THR A 404 -4.17 16.64 -4.03
C THR A 404 -3.37 17.66 -3.21
N PRO A 405 -2.21 17.34 -2.63
CA PRO A 405 -1.38 18.31 -1.91
C PRO A 405 -1.08 19.56 -2.74
N VAL A 406 -1.21 20.73 -2.11
CA VAL A 406 -0.89 22.02 -2.74
C VAL A 406 0.19 22.70 -1.93
N GLU A 407 1.28 23.04 -2.60
CA GLU A 407 2.33 23.88 -2.01
C GLU A 407 1.76 25.24 -1.65
N ARG A 408 2.23 25.80 -0.54
CA ARG A 408 1.68 27.05 0.00
C ARG A 408 1.73 28.22 -1.00
N THR A 409 2.75 28.25 -1.86
CA THR A 409 2.91 29.26 -2.92
C THR A 409 2.00 29.05 -4.12
N GLU A 410 1.29 27.92 -4.18
CA GLU A 410 0.42 27.51 -5.29
C GLU A 410 -1.06 27.44 -4.89
N LEU A 411 -1.40 27.97 -3.72
CA LEU A 411 -2.76 28.05 -3.22
C LEU A 411 -3.65 28.81 -4.19
N LYS A 412 -4.79 28.21 -4.52
CA LYS A 412 -5.85 28.78 -5.34
C LYS A 412 -7.16 28.78 -4.56
N LYS A 413 -8.03 29.74 -4.89
CA LYS A 413 -9.40 29.82 -4.38
C LYS A 413 -10.06 28.44 -4.49
N GLY A 414 -10.64 27.97 -3.38
CA GLY A 414 -11.28 26.65 -3.26
C GLY A 414 -10.42 25.55 -2.67
N ASP A 415 -9.10 25.73 -2.55
CA ASP A 415 -8.26 24.75 -1.86
C ASP A 415 -8.65 24.62 -0.38
N LEU A 416 -8.56 23.42 0.18
CA LEU A 416 -8.68 23.23 1.62
C LEU A 416 -7.33 23.45 2.30
N VAL A 417 -7.28 24.26 3.34
CA VAL A 417 -6.11 24.53 4.17
C VAL A 417 -6.34 24.00 5.58
N PHE A 418 -5.31 23.42 6.18
CA PHE A 418 -5.42 22.63 7.41
C PHE A 418 -4.49 23.14 8.48
N PHE A 419 -4.95 23.06 9.73
CA PHE A 419 -4.27 23.67 10.86
C PHE A 419 -4.18 22.75 12.08
N ASP A 420 -3.06 22.87 12.77
CA ASP A 420 -2.82 22.47 14.16
C ASP A 420 -2.75 23.75 15.00
N THR A 421 -3.92 24.15 15.52
CA THR A 421 -4.05 25.39 16.30
C THR A 421 -3.62 25.26 17.76
N ASN A 422 -3.44 24.03 18.28
CA ASN A 422 -3.08 23.78 19.68
C ASN A 422 -1.66 23.19 19.84
N LYS A 423 -0.92 23.01 18.73
CA LYS A 423 0.48 22.58 18.68
C LYS A 423 0.69 21.18 19.29
N ASP A 424 -0.27 20.28 19.08
CA ASP A 424 -0.19 18.88 19.56
C ASP A 424 0.22 17.89 18.46
N ASP A 425 0.72 18.41 17.34
CA ASP A 425 1.11 17.69 16.12
C ASP A 425 -0.06 16.96 15.45
N ARG A 426 -1.30 17.44 15.66
CA ARG A 426 -2.51 16.89 15.01
C ARG A 426 -3.35 17.99 14.38
N ILE A 427 -3.75 17.74 13.13
CA ILE A 427 -4.73 18.59 12.47
C ILE A 427 -6.04 18.56 13.27
N ASN A 428 -6.45 19.75 13.67
CA ASN A 428 -7.65 20.01 14.46
C ASN A 428 -8.62 20.98 13.76
N HIS A 429 -8.20 21.60 12.65
CA HIS A 429 -9.04 22.54 11.89
C HIS A 429 -8.83 22.44 10.37
N VAL A 430 -9.87 22.77 9.60
CA VAL A 430 -9.86 22.88 8.13
C VAL A 430 -10.63 24.13 7.70
N SER A 431 -10.23 24.73 6.57
CA SER A 431 -10.91 25.88 5.95
C SER A 431 -10.80 25.84 4.43
N ILE A 432 -11.76 26.46 3.75
CA ILE A 432 -11.69 26.76 2.31
C ILE A 432 -10.88 28.04 2.14
N TYR A 433 -9.80 27.98 1.37
CA TYR A 433 -8.96 29.12 1.00
C TYR A 433 -9.67 29.98 -0.04
N ILE A 434 -9.73 31.29 0.20
CA ILE A 434 -10.40 32.24 -0.70
C ILE A 434 -9.35 33.07 -1.44
N ASP A 435 -8.44 33.67 -0.69
CA ASP A 435 -7.30 34.43 -1.17
C ASP A 435 -6.22 34.54 -0.08
N GLU A 436 -5.12 35.27 -0.35
CA GLU A 436 -3.98 35.41 0.56
C GLU A 436 -4.33 35.97 1.94
N LYS A 437 -5.48 36.63 2.09
CA LYS A 437 -5.91 37.28 3.32
C LYS A 437 -7.17 36.66 3.91
N THR A 438 -7.82 35.71 3.23
CA THR A 438 -9.21 35.35 3.54
C THR A 438 -9.43 33.84 3.55
N LEU A 439 -10.12 33.36 4.59
CA LEU A 439 -10.52 31.98 4.83
C LEU A 439 -12.04 31.90 5.02
N LEU A 440 -12.69 30.87 4.48
CA LEU A 440 -14.09 30.53 4.74
C LEU A 440 -14.16 29.22 5.53
N HIS A 441 -14.76 29.24 6.73
CA HIS A 441 -14.85 28.08 7.62
C HIS A 441 -15.82 28.25 8.78
N ALA A 442 -16.16 27.15 9.44
CA ALA A 442 -16.85 27.15 10.73
C ALA A 442 -15.84 27.27 11.89
N THR A 443 -15.98 28.28 12.75
CA THR A 443 -15.14 28.48 13.96
C THR A 443 -15.99 28.59 15.22
N VAL A 444 -15.43 28.20 16.37
CA VAL A 444 -16.11 28.24 17.67
C VAL A 444 -16.70 29.62 17.99
N SER A 445 -16.00 30.72 17.65
CA SER A 445 -16.39 32.08 18.02
C SER A 445 -17.39 32.74 17.07
N LYS A 446 -17.46 32.31 15.81
CA LYS A 446 -18.23 33.00 14.76
C LYS A 446 -19.24 32.12 14.01
N GLY A 447 -19.21 30.80 14.23
CA GLY A 447 -19.89 29.88 13.34
C GLY A 447 -19.22 29.87 11.96
N VAL A 448 -20.00 29.58 10.91
CA VAL A 448 -19.55 29.73 9.52
C VAL A 448 -19.44 31.22 9.18
N ASP A 449 -18.24 31.68 8.88
CA ASP A 449 -17.97 33.08 8.52
C ASP A 449 -16.67 33.17 7.71
N TYR A 450 -16.44 34.33 7.08
CA TYR A 450 -15.13 34.71 6.61
C TYR A 450 -14.25 35.19 7.77
N THR A 451 -13.00 34.74 7.79
CA THR A 451 -12.00 35.28 8.69
C THR A 451 -10.73 35.63 7.94
N SER A 452 -9.97 36.58 8.51
CA SER A 452 -8.65 36.89 7.97
C SER A 452 -7.71 35.69 8.14
N PHE A 453 -6.90 35.38 7.13
CA PHE A 453 -5.76 34.45 7.21
C PHE A 453 -4.61 35.05 8.04
N SER A 454 -4.91 35.30 9.32
CA SER A 454 -4.07 36.03 10.28
C SER A 454 -2.85 35.21 10.73
N ASN A 455 -1.96 35.87 11.47
CA ASN A 455 -0.80 35.23 12.10
C ASN A 455 -1.16 34.00 12.96
N TYR A 456 -2.34 33.98 13.59
CA TYR A 456 -2.81 32.82 14.34
C TYR A 456 -2.93 31.59 13.43
N TRP A 457 -3.60 31.72 12.30
CA TRP A 457 -3.75 30.65 11.31
C TRP A 457 -2.43 30.33 10.62
N ASN A 458 -1.60 31.33 10.32
CA ASN A 458 -0.28 31.10 9.74
C ASN A 458 0.62 30.27 10.65
N ASN A 459 0.61 30.55 11.97
CA ASN A 459 1.41 29.82 12.94
C ASN A 459 0.95 28.38 13.16
N GLY A 460 -0.32 28.08 12.89
CA GLY A 460 -0.88 26.73 12.98
C GLY A 460 -0.98 26.01 11.64
N TYR A 461 -0.51 26.59 10.53
CA TYR A 461 -0.66 25.99 9.20
C TYR A 461 0.15 24.70 9.08
N VAL A 462 -0.53 23.62 8.68
CA VAL A 462 0.06 22.29 8.50
C VAL A 462 0.24 21.97 7.02
N GLY A 463 -0.72 22.35 6.18
CA GLY A 463 -0.66 22.09 4.74
C GLY A 463 -1.97 22.39 4.04
N ALA A 464 -2.04 22.13 2.74
CA ALA A 464 -3.23 22.32 1.93
C ALA A 464 -3.45 21.18 0.93
N VAL A 465 -4.71 20.97 0.55
CA VAL A 465 -5.08 20.09 -0.56
C VAL A 465 -6.11 20.72 -1.49
N ARG A 466 -6.02 20.42 -2.79
CA ARG A 466 -7.01 20.74 -3.81
C ARG A 466 -7.94 19.58 -4.02
N MET A 467 -9.24 19.86 -3.97
CA MET A 467 -10.26 18.87 -4.27
C MET A 467 -10.63 18.99 -5.75
N THR A 468 -10.63 17.86 -6.46
CA THR A 468 -11.06 17.77 -7.86
C THR A 468 -12.42 17.08 -7.92
N PRO A 469 -13.35 17.53 -8.79
CA PRO A 469 -14.61 16.84 -9.06
C PRO A 469 -14.47 15.37 -9.43
#